data_AF-A0A949EG30-F1
#
_entry.id   AF-A0A949EG30-F1
#
_cell.length_a   1.000
_cell.length_b   1.000
_cell.length_c   1.000
_cell.angle_alpha   90.00
_cell.angle_beta   90.00
_cell.angle_gamma   90.00
#
_symmetry.space_group_name_H-M   'P 1'
#
loop_
_entity.id
_entity.type
_entity.pdbx_description
1 polymer ?
#
loop_
_entity_poly.entity_id
_entity_poly.type
_entity_poly.pdbx_seq_one_letter_code
_entity_poly.pdbx_strand_id
1 'polypeptide(L)'
;MEWKREWKPLAWIVAIFIGCYYLPVGNWRFDNAVMESLHLVKWYAQEHVLLCLVPAFFIAGAIAVFVSQASVLKYLGPKANKVLAYGVASVSGTILAVCSCTILPLFSGIYKMGAGLGPATAFLYAGPAINVLAIILTARILGPELGIARAVGAIFFSVIIGLLMHFFFRKEEMEKARIEMPEAEVTRPLWQNVFYFAAMVGILVFANWGKPAEPVGLWQTIYGNKWLITGIFSAVLGLMLMFWYGLPKWQVALAAVPAVIFAFFFSGHPALAFVAGVLGLSVIISPREDETGEWFKETWGFAKQILPLLLFGVLVAGLLLGRPGQEGLIPSTWVSRAVGGNSLMANFAAAFAGAFMYFATLTEVPILQGLIGSGMGKGPALALLLAGPALSLPNMLVIRSIMGTKKTVVFVSLVVVMATVSGLIFGSFF
;
A
#
# COMPACT_ATOMS: atom_id res chain seq x y z
N MET A 1 -42.81 -12.08 21.43
CA MET A 1 -41.78 -11.25 20.76
C MET A 1 -41.02 -10.47 21.83
N GLU A 2 -39.73 -10.74 22.00
CA GLU A 2 -38.91 -10.01 22.97
C GLU A 2 -38.45 -8.67 22.37
N TRP A 3 -39.16 -7.58 22.67
CA TRP A 3 -38.87 -6.24 22.13
C TRP A 3 -37.41 -5.80 22.31
N LYS A 4 -36.74 -6.24 23.40
CA LYS A 4 -35.32 -5.98 23.67
C LYS A 4 -34.37 -6.56 22.62
N ARG A 5 -34.76 -7.61 21.90
CA ARG A 5 -33.99 -8.20 20.79
C ARG A 5 -34.36 -7.57 19.44
N GLU A 6 -35.64 -7.24 19.23
CA GLU A 6 -36.16 -6.79 17.93
C GLU A 6 -35.94 -5.31 17.62
N TRP A 7 -35.74 -4.45 18.64
CA TRP A 7 -35.62 -3.00 18.39
C TRP A 7 -34.38 -2.63 17.56
N LYS A 8 -33.25 -3.35 17.69
CA LYS A 8 -32.02 -3.07 16.91
C LYS A 8 -32.19 -3.45 15.43
N PRO A 9 -32.68 -4.66 15.07
CA PRO A 9 -33.05 -4.97 13.70
C PRO A 9 -34.08 -3.98 13.13
N LEU A 10 -35.13 -3.65 13.89
CA LEU A 10 -36.16 -2.71 13.44
C LEU A 10 -35.58 -1.32 13.18
N ALA A 11 -34.72 -0.81 14.07
CA ALA A 11 -34.03 0.46 13.88
C ALA A 11 -33.15 0.46 12.63
N TRP A 12 -32.43 -0.64 12.35
CA TRP A 12 -31.67 -0.80 11.11
C TRP A 12 -32.55 -0.82 9.87
N ILE A 13 -33.67 -1.56 9.90
CA ILE A 13 -34.62 -1.63 8.79
C ILE A 13 -35.20 -0.25 8.49
N VAL A 14 -35.66 0.46 9.53
CA VAL A 14 -36.22 1.82 9.38
C VAL A 14 -35.15 2.79 8.88
N ALA A 15 -33.92 2.74 9.42
CA ALA A 15 -32.83 3.61 8.98
C ALA A 15 -32.45 3.36 7.51
N ILE A 16 -32.35 2.10 7.08
CA ILE A 16 -32.08 1.73 5.69
C ILE A 16 -33.24 2.16 4.79
N PHE A 17 -34.49 1.92 5.21
CA PHE A 17 -35.67 2.33 4.45
C PHE A 17 -35.71 3.84 4.24
N ILE A 18 -35.54 4.63 5.30
CA ILE A 18 -35.50 6.10 5.23
C ILE A 18 -34.33 6.55 4.34
N GLY A 19 -33.16 5.93 4.52
CA GLY A 19 -31.98 6.21 3.71
C GLY A 19 -32.25 6.01 2.22
N CYS A 20 -32.83 4.87 1.84
CA CYS A 20 -33.20 4.56 0.46
C CYS A 20 -34.33 5.47 -0.07
N TYR A 21 -35.33 5.77 0.76
CA TYR A 21 -36.49 6.59 0.37
C TYR A 21 -36.10 8.03 0.03
N TYR A 22 -35.13 8.59 0.76
CA TYR A 22 -34.63 9.97 0.55
C TYR A 22 -33.29 10.02 -0.20
N LEU A 23 -32.93 8.96 -0.94
CA LEU A 23 -31.74 9.01 -1.79
C LEU A 23 -31.88 10.16 -2.80
N PRO A 24 -30.92 11.10 -2.89
CA PRO A 24 -31.00 12.27 -3.75
C PRO A 24 -30.63 11.94 -5.21
N VAL A 25 -31.17 10.84 -5.75
CA VAL A 25 -30.99 10.42 -7.14
C VAL A 25 -31.62 11.46 -8.07
N GLY A 26 -30.90 11.85 -9.12
CA GLY A 26 -31.28 12.95 -10.02
C GLY A 26 -30.68 14.29 -9.62
N ASN A 27 -30.04 14.39 -8.44
CA ASN A 27 -29.17 15.52 -8.15
C ASN A 27 -27.82 15.28 -8.84
N TRP A 28 -27.43 16.19 -9.74
CA TRP A 28 -26.17 16.10 -10.49
C TRP A 28 -24.97 15.78 -9.61
N ARG A 29 -24.89 16.35 -8.40
CA ARG A 29 -23.74 16.13 -7.52
C ARG A 29 -23.72 14.73 -6.91
N PHE A 30 -24.87 14.18 -6.57
CA PHE A 30 -24.97 12.81 -6.05
C PHE A 30 -24.71 11.80 -7.17
N ASP A 31 -25.35 11.97 -8.32
CA ASP A 31 -25.21 11.08 -9.46
C ASP A 31 -23.76 11.07 -9.98
N ASN A 32 -23.13 12.25 -10.07
CA ASN A 32 -21.71 12.37 -10.41
C ASN A 32 -20.84 11.63 -9.38
N ALA A 33 -21.04 11.86 -8.08
CA ALA A 33 -20.26 11.20 -7.05
C ALA A 33 -20.37 9.67 -7.08
N VAL A 34 -21.56 9.12 -7.36
CA VAL A 34 -21.76 7.67 -7.54
C VAL A 34 -21.00 7.16 -8.76
N MET A 35 -21.10 7.86 -9.89
CA MET A 35 -20.37 7.48 -11.11
C MET A 35 -18.85 7.57 -10.92
N GLU A 36 -18.37 8.61 -10.25
CA GLU A 36 -16.96 8.82 -9.92
C GLU A 36 -16.42 7.74 -8.98
N SER A 37 -17.24 7.28 -8.02
CA SER A 37 -16.93 6.11 -7.20
C SER A 37 -16.70 4.85 -8.05
N LEU A 38 -17.61 4.55 -8.98
CA LEU A 38 -17.48 3.39 -9.87
C LEU A 38 -16.29 3.51 -10.82
N HIS A 39 -16.05 4.71 -11.37
CA HIS A 39 -14.88 4.98 -12.20
C HIS A 39 -13.57 4.81 -11.43
N LEU A 40 -13.52 5.28 -10.18
CA LEU A 40 -12.34 5.12 -9.32
C LEU A 40 -12.08 3.65 -9.01
N VAL A 41 -13.11 2.88 -8.67
CA VAL A 41 -13.00 1.42 -8.45
C VAL A 41 -12.51 0.72 -9.72
N LYS A 42 -13.08 1.04 -10.89
CA LYS A 42 -12.64 0.46 -12.18
C LYS A 42 -11.17 0.75 -12.44
N TRP A 43 -10.76 2.02 -12.33
CA TRP A 43 -9.37 2.42 -12.55
C TRP A 43 -8.42 1.76 -11.55
N TYR A 44 -8.80 1.74 -10.27
CA TYR A 44 -8.03 1.07 -9.22
C TYR A 44 -7.90 -0.44 -9.48
N ALA A 45 -8.97 -1.11 -9.94
CA ALA A 45 -8.93 -2.53 -10.28
C ALA A 45 -7.97 -2.84 -11.44
N GLN A 46 -8.02 -2.02 -12.50
CA GLN A 46 -7.21 -2.23 -13.71
C GLN A 46 -5.73 -1.95 -13.48
N GLU A 47 -5.41 -0.83 -12.82
CA GLU A 47 -4.02 -0.38 -12.71
C GLU A 47 -3.38 -0.82 -11.39
N HIS A 48 -4.10 -0.75 -10.26
CA HIS A 48 -3.50 -0.93 -8.93
C HIS A 48 -3.74 -2.32 -8.34
N VAL A 49 -4.92 -2.91 -8.53
CA VAL A 49 -5.18 -4.26 -8.01
C VAL A 49 -4.39 -5.28 -8.82
N LEU A 50 -4.55 -5.27 -10.13
CA LEU A 50 -3.99 -6.30 -10.99
C LEU A 50 -2.45 -6.26 -11.03
N LEU A 51 -1.86 -5.10 -11.33
CA LEU A 51 -0.42 -5.00 -11.59
C LEU A 51 0.41 -4.76 -10.33
N CYS A 52 -0.22 -4.36 -9.22
CA CYS A 52 0.50 -3.97 -8.00
C CYS A 52 0.12 -4.86 -6.81
N LEU A 53 -1.17 -4.91 -6.47
CA LEU A 53 -1.65 -5.60 -5.26
C LEU A 53 -1.55 -7.13 -5.37
N VAL A 54 -1.91 -7.71 -6.52
CA VAL A 54 -1.80 -9.15 -6.76
C VAL A 54 -0.35 -9.64 -6.60
N PRO A 55 0.65 -9.09 -7.32
CA PRO A 55 2.04 -9.48 -7.08
C PRO A 55 2.48 -9.24 -5.63
N ALA A 56 2.03 -8.16 -4.97
CA ALA A 56 2.35 -7.92 -3.56
C ALA A 56 1.78 -8.98 -2.61
N PHE A 57 0.58 -9.53 -2.89
CA PHE A 57 0.07 -10.67 -2.12
C PHE A 57 0.94 -11.91 -2.28
N PHE A 58 1.40 -12.20 -3.50
CA PHE A 58 2.34 -13.30 -3.73
C PHE A 58 3.66 -13.07 -3.00
N ILE A 59 4.22 -11.86 -3.04
CA ILE A 59 5.46 -11.54 -2.31
C ILE A 59 5.23 -11.69 -0.81
N ALA A 60 4.11 -11.21 -0.28
CA ALA A 60 3.79 -11.35 1.15
C ALA A 60 3.61 -12.81 1.58
N GLY A 61 2.95 -13.63 0.76
CA GLY A 61 2.87 -15.07 0.99
C GLY A 61 4.24 -15.73 0.95
N ALA A 62 5.09 -15.34 0.00
CA ALA A 62 6.45 -15.86 -0.11
C ALA A 62 7.29 -15.45 1.10
N ILE A 63 7.11 -14.23 1.61
CA ILE A 63 7.72 -13.77 2.85
C ILE A 63 7.25 -14.63 4.04
N ALA A 64 5.95 -14.94 4.12
CA ALA A 64 5.41 -15.74 5.22
C ALA A 64 5.92 -17.20 5.23
N VAL A 65 6.23 -17.76 4.06
CA VAL A 65 6.61 -19.19 3.93
C VAL A 65 8.10 -19.41 3.71
N PHE A 66 8.76 -18.61 2.88
CA PHE A 66 10.16 -18.83 2.48
C PHE A 66 11.18 -18.02 3.27
N VAL A 67 10.76 -17.00 4.04
CA VAL A 67 11.66 -16.27 4.94
C VAL A 67 11.63 -16.93 6.31
N SER A 68 12.80 -17.26 6.86
CA SER A 68 12.84 -17.85 8.18
C SER A 68 12.41 -16.85 9.25
N GLN A 69 11.44 -17.26 10.06
CA GLN A 69 10.96 -16.49 11.21
C GLN A 69 12.12 -16.09 12.15
N ALA A 70 13.12 -16.97 12.30
CA ALA A 70 14.34 -16.68 13.06
C ALA A 70 15.11 -15.45 12.53
N SER A 71 15.21 -15.28 11.21
CA SER A 71 15.86 -14.10 10.60
C SER A 71 15.08 -12.83 10.89
N VAL A 72 13.76 -12.87 10.77
CA VAL A 72 12.89 -11.73 11.09
C VAL A 72 13.01 -11.37 12.57
N LEU A 73 13.01 -12.34 13.48
CA LEU A 73 13.17 -12.11 14.91
C LEU A 73 14.56 -11.55 15.26
N LYS A 74 15.62 -12.01 14.57
CA LYS A 74 16.99 -11.53 14.77
C LYS A 74 17.17 -10.06 14.42
N TYR A 75 16.55 -9.58 13.33
CA TYR A 75 16.75 -8.22 12.82
C TYR A 75 15.62 -7.23 13.12
N LEU A 76 14.38 -7.72 13.22
CA LEU A 76 13.16 -6.90 13.41
C LEU A 76 12.35 -7.32 14.65
N GLY A 77 12.76 -8.38 15.36
CA GLY A 77 12.05 -8.88 16.53
C GLY A 77 12.15 -7.96 17.76
N PRO A 78 11.33 -8.20 18.81
CA PRO A 78 11.31 -7.37 20.01
C PRO A 78 12.64 -7.32 20.77
N LYS A 79 13.47 -8.36 20.65
CA LYS A 79 14.80 -8.49 21.26
C LYS A 79 15.95 -8.05 20.33
N ALA A 80 15.66 -7.69 19.08
CA ALA A 80 16.68 -7.29 18.11
C ALA A 80 17.34 -5.96 18.53
N ASN A 81 18.54 -5.70 18.01
CA ASN A 81 19.21 -4.42 18.24
C ASN A 81 18.33 -3.30 17.65
N LYS A 82 17.87 -2.40 18.53
CA LYS A 82 16.94 -1.33 18.16
C LYS A 82 17.50 -0.44 17.05
N VAL A 83 18.78 -0.06 17.12
CA VAL A 83 19.37 0.82 16.11
C VAL A 83 19.30 0.18 14.72
N LEU A 84 19.61 -1.11 14.64
CA LEU A 84 19.55 -1.85 13.38
C LEU A 84 18.11 -2.04 12.91
N ALA A 85 17.21 -2.45 13.81
CA ALA A 85 15.81 -2.73 13.46
C ALA A 85 15.09 -1.47 12.93
N TYR A 86 15.22 -0.34 13.64
CA TYR A 86 14.62 0.93 13.22
C TYR A 86 15.33 1.55 12.01
N GLY A 87 16.66 1.40 11.90
CA GLY A 87 17.41 1.86 10.73
C GLY A 87 17.00 1.14 9.45
N VAL A 88 16.92 -0.19 9.47
CA VAL A 88 16.47 -0.99 8.32
C VAL A 88 14.99 -0.71 8.01
N ALA A 89 14.13 -0.65 9.02
CA ALA A 89 12.70 -0.38 8.82
C ALA A 89 12.44 1.00 8.21
N SER A 90 13.16 2.04 8.66
CA SER A 90 12.98 3.41 8.16
C SER A 90 13.53 3.63 6.75
N VAL A 91 14.62 2.96 6.36
CA VAL A 91 15.28 3.19 5.06
C VAL A 91 14.81 2.23 3.97
N SER A 92 14.33 1.03 4.33
CA SER A 92 13.91 0.01 3.35
C SER A 92 12.82 0.48 2.38
N GLY A 93 11.97 1.43 2.78
CA GLY A 93 10.98 2.08 1.91
C GLY A 93 11.58 2.88 0.75
N THR A 94 12.86 3.27 0.84
CA THR A 94 13.56 3.96 -0.27
C THR A 94 13.89 3.01 -1.40
N ILE A 95 14.23 1.76 -1.08
CA ILE A 95 14.63 0.72 -2.04
C ILE A 95 13.39 0.08 -2.66
N LEU A 96 12.39 -0.14 -1.81
CA LEU A 96 11.11 -0.73 -2.18
C LEU A 96 10.24 0.38 -2.78
N ALA A 97 10.15 0.47 -4.11
CA ALA A 97 9.20 1.34 -4.82
C ALA A 97 7.74 0.86 -4.60
N VAL A 98 7.33 0.83 -3.34
CA VAL A 98 6.16 0.14 -2.81
C VAL A 98 5.19 1.22 -2.37
N CYS A 99 4.00 1.21 -2.94
CA CYS A 99 2.92 2.11 -2.57
C CYS A 99 2.22 1.62 -1.29
N SER A 100 1.27 2.41 -0.80
CA SER A 100 0.54 2.11 0.42
C SER A 100 -0.25 0.78 0.36
N CYS A 101 -0.67 0.37 -0.83
CA CYS A 101 -1.41 -0.88 -1.04
C CYS A 101 -0.50 -2.11 -0.99
N THR A 102 0.77 -1.97 -1.38
CA THR A 102 1.75 -3.05 -1.43
C THR A 102 2.55 -3.21 -0.13
N ILE A 103 2.67 -2.15 0.67
CA ILE A 103 3.34 -2.25 1.97
C ILE A 103 2.51 -3.05 2.97
N LEU A 104 1.17 -3.05 2.85
CA LEU A 104 0.27 -3.71 3.80
C LEU A 104 0.42 -5.24 3.82
N PRO A 105 0.43 -5.95 2.67
CA PRO A 105 0.74 -7.36 2.64
C PRO A 105 2.14 -7.66 3.22
N LEU A 106 3.16 -6.88 2.84
CA LEU A 106 4.53 -7.07 3.32
C LEU A 106 4.63 -6.88 4.83
N PHE A 107 4.03 -5.80 5.35
CA PHE A 107 3.87 -5.53 6.77
C PHE A 107 3.15 -6.68 7.47
N SER A 108 2.05 -7.18 6.89
CA SER A 108 1.30 -8.29 7.47
C SER A 108 2.15 -9.56 7.53
N GLY A 109 2.95 -9.86 6.52
CA GLY A 109 3.85 -11.01 6.49
C GLY A 109 4.92 -10.94 7.58
N ILE A 110 5.66 -9.84 7.66
CA ILE A 110 6.72 -9.66 8.68
C ILE A 110 6.14 -9.59 10.11
N TYR A 111 4.96 -8.98 10.29
CA TYR A 111 4.34 -8.85 11.61
C TYR A 111 3.76 -10.19 12.11
N LYS A 112 3.19 -11.02 11.22
CA LYS A 112 2.77 -12.39 11.54
C LYS A 112 3.97 -13.28 11.92
N MET A 113 5.14 -13.06 11.31
CA MET A 113 6.39 -13.71 11.71
C MET A 113 6.97 -13.21 13.05
N GLY A 114 6.31 -12.30 13.75
CA GLY A 114 6.72 -11.89 15.10
C GLY A 114 7.68 -10.69 15.14
N ALA A 115 7.80 -9.92 14.05
CA ALA A 115 8.45 -8.62 14.10
C ALA A 115 7.85 -7.75 15.22
N GLY A 116 8.70 -6.96 15.88
CA GLY A 116 8.27 -5.98 16.87
C GLY A 116 7.31 -4.97 16.25
N LEU A 117 6.30 -4.55 17.01
CA LEU A 117 5.33 -3.53 16.62
C LEU A 117 6.02 -2.22 16.22
N GLY A 118 7.07 -1.83 16.95
CA GLY A 118 7.82 -0.61 16.65
C GLY A 118 8.49 -0.62 15.27
N PRO A 119 9.45 -1.53 15.00
CA PRO A 119 10.05 -1.67 13.68
C PRO A 119 9.03 -1.95 12.56
N ALA A 120 8.00 -2.75 12.83
CA ALA A 120 6.97 -3.04 11.83
C ALA A 120 6.13 -1.80 11.45
N THR A 121 5.77 -0.95 12.43
CA THR A 121 5.04 0.30 12.15
C THR A 121 5.93 1.38 11.53
N ALA A 122 7.22 1.41 11.88
CA ALA A 122 8.20 2.24 11.18
C ALA A 122 8.28 1.86 9.69
N PHE A 123 8.39 0.56 9.39
CA PHE A 123 8.38 0.04 8.02
C PHE A 123 7.08 0.36 7.27
N LEU A 124 5.94 0.16 7.94
CA LEU A 124 4.61 0.45 7.40
C LEU A 124 4.46 1.92 6.97
N TYR A 125 4.97 2.85 7.77
CA TYR A 125 4.95 4.28 7.44
C TYR A 125 5.98 4.65 6.38
N ALA A 126 7.23 4.16 6.52
CA ALA A 126 8.36 4.49 5.66
C ALA A 126 8.14 4.11 4.19
N GLY A 127 7.55 2.93 3.93
CA GLY A 127 7.34 2.38 2.59
C GLY A 127 6.77 3.38 1.59
N PRO A 128 5.53 3.85 1.78
CA PRO A 128 4.91 4.80 0.86
C PRO A 128 5.45 6.23 0.99
N ALA A 129 6.05 6.61 2.12
CA ALA A 129 6.45 7.98 2.40
C ALA A 129 7.82 8.36 1.80
N ILE A 130 8.76 7.43 1.67
CA ILE A 130 10.15 7.66 1.20
C ILE A 130 10.38 7.15 -0.23
N ASN A 131 9.30 6.95 -1.00
CA ASN A 131 9.42 6.50 -2.38
C ASN A 131 10.24 7.48 -3.23
N VAL A 132 11.30 6.99 -3.86
CA VAL A 132 12.24 7.77 -4.69
C VAL A 132 11.52 8.57 -5.77
N LEU A 133 10.54 7.98 -6.47
CA LEU A 133 9.78 8.69 -7.50
C LEU A 133 8.97 9.84 -6.90
N ALA A 134 8.40 9.63 -5.71
CA ALA A 134 7.64 10.66 -5.01
C ALA A 134 8.52 11.85 -4.64
N ILE A 135 9.70 11.57 -4.08
CA ILE A 135 10.67 12.58 -3.67
C ILE A 135 11.15 13.37 -4.88
N ILE A 136 11.51 12.69 -5.98
CA ILE A 136 11.97 13.34 -7.22
C ILE A 136 10.87 14.22 -7.81
N LEU A 137 9.63 13.70 -7.92
CA LEU A 137 8.52 14.47 -8.48
C LEU A 137 8.18 15.68 -7.60
N THR A 138 8.13 15.51 -6.27
CA THR A 138 7.95 16.62 -5.33
C THR A 138 9.03 17.67 -5.51
N ALA A 139 10.31 17.27 -5.55
CA ALA A 139 11.43 18.19 -5.72
C ALA A 139 11.38 18.95 -7.06
N ARG A 140 11.01 18.26 -8.15
CA ARG A 140 10.97 18.83 -9.50
C ARG A 140 9.79 19.77 -9.72
N ILE A 141 8.62 19.45 -9.15
CA ILE A 141 7.37 20.16 -9.43
C ILE A 141 7.05 21.20 -8.35
N LEU A 142 7.25 20.87 -7.08
CA LEU A 142 6.88 21.73 -5.95
C LEU A 142 8.08 22.48 -5.34
N GLY A 143 9.29 22.16 -5.77
CA GLY A 143 10.53 22.77 -5.32
C GLY A 143 11.40 21.84 -4.48
N PRO A 144 12.73 22.01 -4.54
CA PRO A 144 13.68 21.12 -3.85
C PRO A 144 13.50 21.14 -2.33
N GLU A 145 13.04 22.25 -1.74
CA GLU A 145 12.84 22.39 -0.31
C GLU A 145 11.78 21.40 0.20
N LEU A 146 10.65 21.28 -0.52
CA LEU A 146 9.58 20.34 -0.19
C LEU A 146 10.02 18.89 -0.41
N GLY A 147 10.80 18.62 -1.45
CA GLY A 147 11.33 17.28 -1.72
C GLY A 147 12.26 16.78 -0.61
N ILE A 148 13.20 17.63 -0.18
CA ILE A 148 14.13 17.32 0.92
C ILE A 148 13.36 17.19 2.24
N ALA A 149 12.44 18.12 2.53
CA ALA A 149 11.63 18.07 3.74
C ALA A 149 10.77 16.80 3.83
N ARG A 150 10.19 16.35 2.70
CA ARG A 150 9.47 15.08 2.61
C ARG A 150 10.39 13.90 2.92
N ALA A 151 11.55 13.82 2.29
CA ALA A 151 12.48 12.71 2.46
C ALA A 151 13.00 12.59 3.91
N VAL A 152 13.51 13.70 4.45
CA VAL A 152 14.05 13.76 5.82
C VAL A 152 12.94 13.55 6.85
N GLY A 153 11.80 14.23 6.66
CA GLY A 153 10.63 14.09 7.53
C GLY A 153 10.15 12.65 7.58
N ALA A 154 9.97 12.01 6.43
CA ALA A 154 9.46 10.64 6.37
C ALA A 154 10.37 9.62 7.08
N ILE A 155 11.70 9.72 6.90
CA ILE A 155 12.67 8.86 7.62
C ILE A 155 12.56 9.12 9.12
N PHE A 156 12.64 10.37 9.54
CA PHE A 156 12.64 10.75 10.96
C PHE A 156 11.32 10.35 11.66
N PHE A 157 10.17 10.58 11.02
CA PHE A 157 8.87 10.23 11.58
C PHE A 157 8.64 8.73 11.60
N SER A 158 9.12 7.97 10.62
CA SER A 158 9.01 6.51 10.68
C SER A 158 9.64 5.95 11.97
N VAL A 159 10.81 6.47 12.36
CA VAL A 159 11.52 6.08 13.58
C VAL A 159 10.74 6.53 14.82
N ILE A 160 10.30 7.79 14.87
CA ILE A 160 9.55 8.31 16.03
C ILE A 160 8.24 7.57 16.21
N ILE A 161 7.45 7.40 15.15
CA ILE A 161 6.16 6.69 15.19
C ILE A 161 6.40 5.27 15.69
N GLY A 162 7.39 4.56 15.15
CA GLY A 162 7.71 3.22 15.61
C GLY A 162 8.11 3.17 17.09
N LEU A 163 8.94 4.11 17.56
CA LEU A 163 9.34 4.18 18.98
C LEU A 163 8.16 4.49 19.90
N LEU A 164 7.26 5.40 19.49
CA LEU A 164 6.05 5.73 20.25
C LEU A 164 5.06 4.56 20.28
N MET A 165 4.91 3.84 19.16
CA MET A 165 4.11 2.61 19.09
C MET A 165 4.67 1.53 20.02
N HIS A 166 5.99 1.32 20.03
CA HIS A 166 6.65 0.45 20.99
C HIS A 166 6.41 0.89 22.43
N PHE A 167 6.53 2.20 22.71
CA PHE A 167 6.34 2.75 24.05
C PHE A 167 4.92 2.54 24.57
N PHE A 168 3.89 2.89 23.78
CA PHE A 168 2.49 2.77 24.20
C PHE A 168 2.03 1.32 24.40
N PHE A 169 2.59 0.38 23.64
CA PHE A 169 2.20 -1.04 23.68
C PHE A 169 3.30 -1.97 24.23
N ARG A 170 4.25 -1.41 24.99
CA ARG A 170 5.43 -2.14 25.51
C ARG A 170 5.05 -3.38 26.32
N LYS A 171 3.95 -3.34 27.07
CA LYS A 171 3.50 -4.47 27.90
C LYS A 171 3.15 -5.70 27.05
N GLU A 172 2.35 -5.52 26.01
CA GLU A 172 1.97 -6.59 25.09
C GLU A 172 3.17 -7.11 24.28
N GLU A 173 4.12 -6.24 23.93
CA GLU A 173 5.35 -6.66 23.25
C GLU A 173 6.25 -7.52 24.13
N MET A 174 6.40 -7.16 25.41
CA MET A 174 7.19 -7.96 26.34
C MET A 174 6.54 -9.33 26.57
N GLU A 175 5.22 -9.43 26.48
CA GLU A 175 4.50 -10.70 26.57
C GLU A 175 4.72 -11.56 25.31
N LYS A 176 4.62 -10.96 24.11
CA LYS A 176 5.00 -11.63 22.86
C LYS A 176 6.46 -12.12 22.86
N ALA A 177 7.38 -11.34 23.44
CA ALA A 177 8.80 -11.68 23.50
C ALA A 177 9.14 -12.84 24.47
N ARG A 178 8.19 -13.23 25.33
CA ARG A 178 8.31 -14.37 26.25
C ARG A 178 7.87 -15.69 25.64
N ILE A 179 7.12 -15.65 24.54
CA ILE A 179 6.74 -16.84 23.80
C ILE A 179 7.98 -17.26 23.00
N GLU A 180 8.64 -18.35 23.43
CA GLU A 180 9.66 -19.01 22.62
C GLU A 180 9.00 -19.61 21.38
N MET A 181 9.36 -19.07 20.22
CA MET A 181 8.88 -19.58 18.95
C MET A 181 9.82 -20.71 18.50
N PRO A 182 9.29 -21.81 17.97
CA PRO A 182 10.12 -22.93 17.51
C PRO A 182 11.15 -22.45 16.48
N GLU A 183 12.34 -23.05 16.51
CA GLU A 183 13.39 -22.74 15.54
C GLU A 183 12.88 -23.07 14.14
N ALA A 184 12.79 -22.05 13.29
CA ALA A 184 12.45 -22.25 11.89
C ALA A 184 13.63 -22.94 11.19
N GLU A 185 13.41 -24.17 10.73
CA GLU A 185 14.37 -24.86 9.88
C GLU A 185 14.64 -24.02 8.63
N VAL A 186 15.88 -23.57 8.47
CA VAL A 186 16.31 -22.86 7.26
C VAL A 186 16.50 -23.90 6.16
N THR A 187 15.45 -24.14 5.38
CA THR A 187 15.46 -25.15 4.31
C THR A 187 16.38 -24.78 3.15
N ARG A 188 16.65 -23.48 2.94
CA ARG A 188 17.41 -22.97 1.78
C ARG A 188 18.43 -21.89 2.11
N PRO A 189 19.53 -21.81 1.34
CA PRO A 189 20.52 -20.75 1.49
C PRO A 189 19.94 -19.38 1.10
N LEU A 190 20.33 -18.33 1.83
CA LEU A 190 19.75 -17.00 1.75
C LEU A 190 19.83 -16.36 0.35
N TRP A 191 20.85 -16.68 -0.44
CA TRP A 191 21.01 -16.15 -1.80
C TRP A 191 19.87 -16.60 -2.74
N GLN A 192 19.38 -17.84 -2.61
CA GLN A 192 18.26 -18.33 -3.42
C GLN A 192 17.00 -17.51 -3.14
N ASN A 193 16.70 -17.28 -1.86
CA ASN A 193 15.60 -16.43 -1.46
C ASN A 193 15.77 -15.01 -1.99
N VAL A 194 16.98 -14.43 -1.92
CA VAL A 194 17.26 -13.09 -2.46
C VAL A 194 16.95 -13.01 -3.95
N PHE A 195 17.41 -13.95 -4.77
CA PHE A 195 17.12 -13.94 -6.20
C PHE A 195 15.65 -14.18 -6.52
N TYR A 196 14.99 -15.05 -5.76
CA TYR A 196 13.56 -15.32 -5.88
C TYR A 196 12.73 -14.06 -5.60
N PHE A 197 12.98 -13.38 -4.48
CA PHE A 197 12.33 -12.11 -4.16
C PHE A 197 12.69 -11.01 -5.16
N ALA A 198 13.95 -10.95 -5.64
CA ALA A 198 14.35 -10.00 -6.67
C ALA A 198 13.58 -10.19 -7.97
N ALA A 199 13.31 -11.44 -8.37
CA ALA A 199 12.48 -11.72 -9.54
C ALA A 199 11.03 -11.25 -9.35
N MET A 200 10.42 -11.54 -8.20
CA MET A 200 9.05 -11.10 -7.91
C MET A 200 8.93 -9.57 -7.79
N VAL A 201 9.89 -8.91 -7.14
CA VAL A 201 9.97 -7.45 -7.07
C VAL A 201 10.21 -6.84 -8.45
N GLY A 202 11.04 -7.47 -9.29
CA GLY A 202 11.22 -7.10 -10.69
C GLY A 202 9.91 -7.12 -11.47
N ILE A 203 9.13 -8.20 -11.37
CA ILE A 203 7.80 -8.30 -11.98
C ILE A 203 6.90 -7.14 -11.50
N LEU A 204 6.82 -6.91 -10.18
CA LEU A 204 6.01 -5.85 -9.59
C LEU A 204 6.42 -4.46 -10.11
N VAL A 205 7.71 -4.15 -10.09
CA VAL A 205 8.26 -2.83 -10.45
C VAL A 205 8.08 -2.55 -11.94
N PHE A 206 8.45 -3.48 -12.81
CA PHE A 206 8.39 -3.26 -14.27
C PHE A 206 6.98 -3.38 -14.82
N ALA A 207 6.11 -4.23 -14.28
CA ALA A 207 4.69 -4.25 -14.68
C ALA A 207 4.00 -2.91 -14.38
N ASN A 208 4.29 -2.32 -13.22
CA ASN A 208 3.73 -1.04 -12.79
C ASN A 208 4.54 0.19 -13.26
N TRP A 209 5.50 0.01 -14.18
CA TRP A 209 6.33 1.13 -14.64
C TRP A 209 5.46 2.18 -15.36
N GLY A 210 5.46 3.40 -14.83
CA GLY A 210 4.65 4.52 -15.31
C GLY A 210 5.23 5.17 -16.57
N LYS A 211 4.36 5.79 -17.37
CA LYS A 211 4.77 6.55 -18.56
C LYS A 211 5.55 7.80 -18.12
N PRO A 212 6.78 8.02 -18.62
CA PRO A 212 7.54 9.21 -18.29
C PRO A 212 6.94 10.45 -18.99
N ALA A 213 7.21 11.63 -18.42
CA ALA A 213 6.80 12.91 -18.99
C ALA A 213 7.58 13.28 -20.27
N GLU A 214 8.86 12.90 -20.34
CA GLU A 214 9.71 13.16 -21.50
C GLU A 214 9.63 12.00 -22.52
N PRO A 215 9.46 12.30 -23.83
CA PRO A 215 9.27 11.28 -24.86
C PRO A 215 10.57 10.62 -25.34
N VAL A 216 11.72 11.00 -24.80
CA VAL A 216 13.05 10.48 -25.15
C VAL A 216 13.88 10.24 -23.90
N GLY A 217 14.77 9.24 -23.94
CA GLY A 217 15.72 8.94 -22.87
C GLY A 217 15.57 7.54 -22.26
N LEU A 218 16.34 7.29 -21.21
CA LEU A 218 16.46 5.99 -20.55
C LEU A 218 15.10 5.53 -19.97
N TRP A 219 14.35 6.44 -19.34
CA TRP A 219 13.04 6.13 -18.76
C TRP A 219 11.98 5.76 -19.81
N GLN A 220 11.98 6.40 -20.98
CA GLN A 220 11.08 6.05 -22.06
C GLN A 220 11.45 4.70 -22.67
N THR A 221 12.75 4.39 -22.76
CA THR A 221 13.23 3.10 -23.25
C THR A 221 12.79 1.96 -22.32
N ILE A 222 12.91 2.16 -21.00
CA ILE A 222 12.39 1.21 -20.00
C ILE A 222 10.88 1.06 -20.13
N TYR A 223 10.14 2.17 -20.22
CA TYR A 223 8.69 2.14 -20.36
C TYR A 223 8.23 1.41 -21.64
N GLY A 224 8.89 1.65 -22.77
CA GLY A 224 8.60 0.97 -24.05
C GLY A 224 8.85 -0.54 -24.00
N ASN A 225 9.83 -0.99 -23.21
CA ASN A 225 10.20 -2.40 -23.09
C ASN A 225 9.68 -3.06 -21.80
N LYS A 226 8.85 -2.38 -20.99
CA LYS A 226 8.52 -2.83 -19.63
C LYS A 226 7.91 -4.23 -19.60
N TRP A 227 7.06 -4.57 -20.57
CA TRP A 227 6.41 -5.87 -20.65
C TRP A 227 7.38 -7.00 -21.02
N LEU A 228 8.39 -6.71 -21.84
CA LEU A 228 9.46 -7.65 -22.14
C LEU A 228 10.31 -7.91 -20.89
N ILE A 229 10.67 -6.86 -20.16
CA ILE A 229 11.43 -6.97 -18.90
C ILE A 229 10.64 -7.78 -17.87
N THR A 230 9.34 -7.49 -17.70
CA THR A 230 8.44 -8.27 -16.84
C THR A 230 8.39 -9.74 -17.27
N GLY A 231 8.28 -10.02 -18.57
CA GLY A 231 8.30 -11.38 -19.12
C GLY A 231 9.60 -12.13 -18.82
N ILE A 232 10.75 -11.46 -18.89
CA ILE A 232 12.05 -12.03 -18.51
C ILE A 232 12.06 -12.39 -17.03
N PHE A 233 11.63 -11.50 -16.14
CA PHE A 233 11.55 -11.81 -14.71
C PHE A 233 10.55 -12.93 -14.40
N SER A 234 9.41 -12.99 -15.11
CA SER A 234 8.46 -14.09 -15.01
C SER A 234 9.04 -15.43 -15.49
N ALA A 235 9.82 -15.43 -16.57
CA ALA A 235 10.51 -16.63 -17.04
C ALA A 235 11.57 -17.08 -16.02
N VAL A 236 12.37 -16.15 -15.48
CA VAL A 236 13.35 -16.43 -14.43
C VAL A 236 12.68 -17.00 -13.18
N LEU A 237 11.54 -16.43 -12.75
CA LEU A 237 10.75 -16.96 -11.64
C LEU A 237 10.27 -18.39 -11.93
N GLY A 238 9.78 -18.65 -13.15
CA GLY A 238 9.41 -20.00 -13.59
C GLY A 238 10.57 -20.99 -13.55
N LEU A 239 11.77 -20.59 -13.98
CA LEU A 239 12.99 -21.41 -13.88
C LEU A 239 13.33 -21.71 -12.41
N MET A 240 13.28 -20.70 -11.53
CA MET A 240 13.51 -20.88 -10.10
C MET A 240 12.50 -21.86 -9.48
N LEU A 241 11.22 -21.75 -9.84
CA LEU A 241 10.19 -22.68 -9.38
C LEU A 241 10.47 -24.12 -9.83
N MET A 242 10.96 -24.32 -11.05
CA MET A 242 11.35 -25.66 -11.55
C MET A 242 12.57 -26.23 -10.84
N PHE A 243 13.64 -25.43 -10.69
CA PHE A 243 14.94 -25.93 -10.23
C PHE A 243 15.10 -25.90 -8.71
N TRP A 244 14.49 -24.95 -8.02
CA TRP A 244 14.68 -24.76 -6.57
C TRP A 244 13.51 -25.24 -5.73
N TYR A 245 12.28 -25.14 -6.25
CA TYR A 245 11.04 -25.48 -5.54
C TYR A 245 10.39 -26.79 -6.02
N GLY A 246 11.07 -27.53 -6.90
CA GLY A 246 10.65 -28.87 -7.31
C GLY A 246 9.35 -28.92 -8.12
N LEU A 247 8.91 -27.80 -8.71
CA LEU A 247 7.75 -27.85 -9.61
C LEU A 247 8.11 -28.64 -10.88
N PRO A 248 7.28 -29.61 -11.30
CA PRO A 248 7.52 -30.35 -12.51
C PRO A 248 7.43 -29.43 -13.73
N LYS A 249 8.39 -29.59 -14.66
CA LYS A 249 8.57 -28.70 -15.83
C LYS A 249 7.31 -28.55 -16.68
N TRP A 250 6.53 -29.63 -16.83
CA TRP A 250 5.26 -29.61 -17.55
C TRP A 250 4.23 -28.68 -16.90
N GLN A 251 4.15 -28.64 -15.56
CA GLN A 251 3.24 -27.71 -14.88
C GLN A 251 3.67 -26.27 -15.14
N VAL A 252 4.95 -25.95 -14.96
CA VAL A 252 5.44 -24.58 -15.22
C VAL A 252 5.21 -24.16 -16.68
N ALA A 253 5.41 -25.07 -17.64
CA ALA A 253 5.07 -24.84 -19.04
C ALA A 253 3.57 -24.59 -19.24
N LEU A 254 2.71 -25.37 -18.58
CA LEU A 254 1.25 -25.22 -18.65
C LEU A 254 0.76 -23.87 -18.11
N ALA A 255 1.41 -23.29 -17.10
CA ALA A 255 1.14 -21.92 -16.67
C ALA A 255 1.68 -20.85 -17.63
N ALA A 256 2.85 -21.09 -18.21
CA ALA A 256 3.51 -20.10 -19.07
C ALA A 256 2.87 -19.99 -20.46
N VAL A 257 2.40 -21.10 -21.04
CA VAL A 257 1.88 -21.15 -22.41
C VAL A 257 0.72 -20.16 -22.64
N PRO A 258 -0.34 -20.11 -21.81
CA PRO A 258 -1.41 -19.13 -21.99
C PRO A 258 -0.92 -17.68 -21.90
N ALA A 259 0.03 -17.39 -20.99
CA ALA A 259 0.61 -16.06 -20.86
C ALA A 259 1.39 -15.64 -22.11
N VAL A 260 2.17 -16.55 -22.69
CA VAL A 260 2.93 -16.32 -23.93
C VAL A 260 1.99 -16.15 -25.12
N ILE A 261 0.94 -16.97 -25.23
CA ILE A 261 -0.09 -16.85 -26.27
C ILE A 261 -0.75 -15.47 -26.19
N PHE A 262 -1.21 -15.05 -25.00
CA PHE A 262 -1.81 -13.72 -24.87
C PHE A 262 -0.82 -12.58 -25.12
N ALA A 263 0.44 -12.73 -24.73
CA ALA A 263 1.46 -11.72 -25.03
C ALA A 263 1.70 -11.55 -26.54
N PHE A 264 1.62 -12.64 -27.31
CA PHE A 264 1.85 -12.61 -28.76
C PHE A 264 0.62 -12.16 -29.55
N PHE A 265 -0.56 -12.73 -29.27
CA PHE A 265 -1.79 -12.45 -30.02
C PHE A 265 -2.51 -11.17 -29.56
N PHE A 266 -2.35 -10.78 -28.29
CA PHE A 266 -2.99 -9.61 -27.71
C PHE A 266 -1.95 -8.60 -27.22
N SER A 267 -0.98 -8.26 -28.08
CA SER A 267 0.10 -7.31 -27.77
C SER A 267 -0.40 -5.91 -27.35
N GLY A 268 -1.61 -5.52 -27.76
CA GLY A 268 -2.29 -4.31 -27.31
C GLY A 268 -2.90 -4.37 -25.89
N HIS A 269 -3.04 -5.57 -25.32
CA HIS A 269 -3.61 -5.80 -23.98
C HIS A 269 -2.72 -6.72 -23.12
N PRO A 270 -1.50 -6.28 -22.80
CA PRO A 270 -0.52 -7.09 -22.07
C PRO A 270 -0.94 -7.48 -20.64
N ALA A 271 -1.94 -6.79 -20.07
CA ALA A 271 -2.57 -7.18 -18.81
C ALA A 271 -3.18 -8.60 -18.88
N LEU A 272 -3.66 -9.06 -20.05
CA LEU A 272 -4.19 -10.41 -20.23
C LEU A 272 -3.12 -11.49 -20.04
N ALA A 273 -1.91 -11.25 -20.57
CA ALA A 273 -0.78 -12.14 -20.37
C ALA A 273 -0.38 -12.23 -18.89
N PHE A 274 -0.39 -11.09 -18.20
CA PHE A 274 -0.13 -11.04 -16.76
C PHE A 274 -1.17 -11.82 -15.95
N VAL A 275 -2.46 -11.61 -16.21
CA VAL A 275 -3.57 -12.37 -15.58
C VAL A 275 -3.41 -13.86 -15.81
N ALA A 276 -3.13 -14.27 -17.04
CA ALA A 276 -2.98 -15.68 -17.37
C ALA A 276 -1.78 -16.32 -16.66
N GLY A 277 -0.65 -15.61 -16.54
CA GLY A 277 0.50 -16.09 -15.78
C GLY A 277 0.19 -16.27 -14.29
N VAL A 278 -0.49 -15.29 -13.68
CA VAL A 278 -0.91 -15.38 -12.27
C VAL A 278 -1.91 -16.51 -12.05
N LEU A 279 -2.93 -16.62 -12.90
CA LEU A 279 -3.93 -17.68 -12.78
C LEU A 279 -3.32 -19.06 -13.02
N GLY A 280 -2.47 -19.19 -14.04
CA GLY A 280 -1.76 -20.44 -14.32
C GLY A 280 -0.92 -20.88 -13.13
N LEU A 281 -0.11 -19.97 -12.57
CA LEU A 281 0.67 -20.26 -11.37
C LEU A 281 -0.25 -20.67 -10.22
N SER A 282 -1.29 -19.89 -9.92
CA SER A 282 -2.24 -20.14 -8.83
C SER A 282 -2.89 -21.52 -8.93
N VAL A 283 -3.36 -21.91 -10.12
CA VAL A 283 -3.98 -23.21 -10.36
C VAL A 283 -3.01 -24.35 -10.11
N ILE A 284 -1.74 -24.19 -10.46
CA ILE A 284 -0.72 -25.23 -10.27
C ILE A 284 -0.33 -25.40 -8.81
N ILE A 285 -0.13 -24.29 -8.09
CA ILE A 285 0.38 -24.35 -6.71
C ILE A 285 -0.73 -24.59 -5.69
N SER A 286 -1.97 -24.18 -5.97
CA SER A 286 -3.09 -24.29 -5.01
C SER A 286 -3.44 -25.70 -4.51
N PRO A 287 -3.39 -26.79 -5.31
CA PRO A 287 -3.71 -28.12 -4.81
C PRO A 287 -2.54 -28.80 -4.10
N ARG A 288 -1.35 -28.18 -4.06
CA ARG A 288 -0.14 -28.82 -3.52
C ARG A 288 -0.16 -28.80 -1.99
N GLU A 289 0.46 -29.83 -1.41
CA GLU A 289 0.64 -29.95 0.05
C GLU A 289 2.04 -29.55 0.51
N ASP A 290 2.92 -29.19 -0.42
CA ASP A 290 4.26 -28.67 -0.13
C ASP A 290 4.24 -27.17 0.20
N GLU A 291 5.43 -26.63 0.46
CA GLU A 291 5.66 -25.21 0.74
C GLU A 291 5.12 -24.27 -0.36
N THR A 292 4.99 -24.71 -1.62
CA THR A 292 4.44 -23.87 -2.70
C THR A 292 2.91 -23.80 -2.63
N GLY A 293 2.28 -24.87 -2.13
CA GLY A 293 0.88 -24.85 -1.74
C GLY A 293 0.62 -23.99 -0.49
N GLU A 294 1.51 -24.05 0.50
CA GLU A 294 1.46 -23.16 1.67
C GLU A 294 1.64 -21.68 1.27
N TRP A 295 2.55 -21.41 0.33
CA TRP A 295 2.74 -20.08 -0.25
C TRP A 295 1.44 -19.54 -0.87
N PHE A 296 0.70 -20.37 -1.60
CA PHE A 296 -0.61 -19.99 -2.12
C PHE A 296 -1.64 -19.75 -1.03
N LYS A 297 -1.70 -20.61 0.00
CA LYS A 297 -2.63 -20.48 1.13
C LYS A 297 -2.45 -19.14 1.85
N GLU A 298 -1.20 -18.75 2.13
CA GLU A 298 -0.90 -17.44 2.73
C GLU A 298 -1.24 -16.29 1.78
N THR A 299 -0.87 -16.39 0.50
CA THR A 299 -1.22 -15.41 -0.54
C THR A 299 -2.74 -15.18 -0.61
N TRP A 300 -3.52 -16.26 -0.65
CA TRP A 300 -4.97 -16.24 -0.67
C TRP A 300 -5.58 -15.73 0.63
N GLY A 301 -4.97 -16.07 1.76
CA GLY A 301 -5.33 -15.53 3.08
C GLY A 301 -5.25 -14.01 3.11
N PHE A 302 -4.12 -13.45 2.66
CA PHE A 302 -3.94 -12.00 2.56
C PHE A 302 -4.94 -11.37 1.57
N ALA A 303 -5.15 -11.99 0.40
CA ALA A 303 -6.11 -11.49 -0.58
C ALA A 303 -7.53 -11.40 0.00
N LYS A 304 -8.02 -12.45 0.66
CA LYS A 304 -9.35 -12.47 1.30
C LYS A 304 -9.50 -11.44 2.40
N GLN A 305 -8.43 -11.18 3.15
CA GLN A 305 -8.43 -10.20 4.24
C GLN A 305 -8.39 -8.76 3.71
N ILE A 306 -7.52 -8.49 2.74
CA ILE A 306 -7.12 -7.13 2.36
C ILE A 306 -7.98 -6.60 1.20
N LEU A 307 -8.25 -7.43 0.18
CA LEU A 307 -8.90 -6.96 -1.06
C LEU A 307 -10.33 -6.43 -0.84
N PRO A 308 -11.22 -7.10 -0.08
CA PRO A 308 -12.58 -6.59 0.12
C PRO A 308 -12.59 -5.26 0.89
N LEU A 309 -11.75 -5.15 1.92
CA LEU A 309 -11.60 -3.92 2.70
C LEU A 309 -11.05 -2.77 1.85
N LEU A 310 -10.05 -3.06 1.01
CA LEU A 310 -9.49 -2.06 0.09
C LEU A 310 -10.54 -1.57 -0.91
N LEU A 311 -11.24 -2.48 -1.59
CA LEU A 311 -12.25 -2.11 -2.60
C LEU A 311 -13.41 -1.32 -1.98
N PHE A 312 -13.87 -1.72 -0.79
CA PHE A 312 -14.88 -0.96 -0.06
C PHE A 312 -14.38 0.44 0.31
N GLY A 313 -13.13 0.54 0.81
CA GLY A 313 -12.51 1.83 1.10
C GLY A 313 -12.39 2.72 -0.13
N VAL A 314 -12.03 2.16 -1.29
CA VAL A 314 -11.93 2.90 -2.57
C VAL A 314 -13.30 3.37 -3.05
N LEU A 315 -14.34 2.54 -2.91
CA LEU A 315 -15.72 2.91 -3.26
C LEU A 315 -16.19 4.09 -2.41
N VAL A 316 -16.02 4.00 -1.09
CA VAL A 316 -16.38 5.09 -0.16
C VAL A 316 -15.55 6.34 -0.44
N ALA A 317 -14.24 6.21 -0.65
CA ALA A 317 -13.38 7.34 -0.97
C ALA A 317 -13.78 8.01 -2.28
N GLY A 318 -14.08 7.25 -3.34
CA GLY A 318 -14.52 7.80 -4.62
C GLY A 318 -15.89 8.47 -4.55
N LEU A 319 -16.81 7.95 -3.73
CA LEU A 319 -18.11 8.59 -3.49
C LEU A 319 -17.93 9.93 -2.77
N LEU A 320 -17.08 9.98 -1.75
CA LEU A 320 -16.87 11.19 -0.96
C LEU A 320 -16.03 12.23 -1.68
N LEU A 321 -14.94 11.80 -2.34
CA LEU A 321 -13.87 12.69 -2.80
C LEU A 321 -13.73 12.75 -4.32
N GLY A 322 -14.29 11.80 -5.07
CA GLY A 322 -14.12 11.70 -6.52
C GLY A 322 -12.76 11.14 -6.93
N ARG A 323 -12.46 11.17 -8.23
CA ARG A 323 -11.12 10.83 -8.79
C ARG A 323 -10.35 12.11 -9.14
N PRO A 324 -9.03 12.05 -9.37
CA PRO A 324 -8.25 13.24 -9.76
C PRO A 324 -8.91 14.01 -10.92
N GLY A 325 -9.21 15.30 -10.69
CA GLY A 325 -9.85 16.18 -11.65
C GLY A 325 -11.39 16.15 -11.69
N GLN A 326 -12.04 15.34 -10.85
CA GLN A 326 -13.50 15.26 -10.74
C GLN A 326 -13.94 15.34 -9.28
N GLU A 327 -15.13 15.89 -9.03
CA GLU A 327 -15.62 16.06 -7.66
C GLU A 327 -16.54 14.92 -7.20
N GLY A 328 -16.32 14.44 -5.97
CA GLY A 328 -17.29 13.60 -5.25
C GLY A 328 -18.34 14.42 -4.50
N LEU A 329 -18.92 13.84 -3.44
CA LEU A 329 -19.88 14.53 -2.59
C LEU A 329 -19.27 15.74 -1.86
N ILE A 330 -17.99 15.69 -1.50
CA ILE A 330 -17.25 16.75 -0.80
C ILE A 330 -16.62 17.70 -1.83
N PRO A 331 -16.97 19.01 -1.84
CA PRO A 331 -16.45 19.93 -2.86
C PRO A 331 -14.98 20.24 -2.66
N SER A 332 -14.23 20.35 -3.77
CA SER A 332 -12.80 20.72 -3.72
C SER A 332 -12.60 22.12 -3.12
N THR A 333 -13.57 23.01 -3.29
CA THR A 333 -13.61 24.35 -2.68
C THR A 333 -13.59 24.32 -1.14
N TRP A 334 -14.24 23.34 -0.51
CA TRP A 334 -14.23 23.21 0.95
C TRP A 334 -12.85 22.76 1.43
N VAL A 335 -12.23 21.82 0.71
CA VAL A 335 -10.87 21.35 0.98
C VAL A 335 -9.87 22.50 0.83
N SER A 336 -9.91 23.24 -0.29
CA SER A 336 -9.00 24.37 -0.54
C SER A 336 -9.13 25.48 0.50
N ARG A 337 -10.34 25.82 0.96
CA ARG A 337 -10.55 26.79 2.05
C ARG A 337 -10.01 26.27 3.38
N ALA A 338 -10.16 24.98 3.67
CA ALA A 338 -9.67 24.39 4.90
C ALA A 338 -8.14 24.32 4.98
N VAL A 339 -7.45 24.21 3.84
CA VAL A 339 -5.98 24.10 3.77
C VAL A 339 -5.26 25.40 3.36
N GLY A 340 -6.00 26.51 3.25
CA GLY A 340 -5.45 27.80 2.83
C GLY A 340 -4.50 28.44 3.85
N GLY A 341 -3.46 29.11 3.36
CA GLY A 341 -2.45 29.78 4.19
C GLY A 341 -1.53 28.82 4.95
N ASN A 342 -1.00 29.25 6.09
CA ASN A 342 -0.14 28.43 6.95
C ASN A 342 -0.48 28.62 8.44
N SER A 343 -1.61 28.05 8.86
CA SER A 343 -2.03 28.04 10.27
C SER A 343 -1.99 26.62 10.85
N LEU A 344 -2.05 26.47 12.17
CA LEU A 344 -2.21 25.15 12.81
C LEU A 344 -3.42 24.41 12.26
N MET A 345 -4.55 25.11 12.08
CA MET A 345 -5.77 24.53 11.52
C MET A 345 -5.57 24.08 10.07
N ALA A 346 -4.89 24.88 9.24
CA ALA A 346 -4.62 24.51 7.85
C ALA A 346 -3.73 23.27 7.74
N ASN A 347 -2.69 23.18 8.57
CA ASN A 347 -1.80 22.02 8.63
C ASN A 347 -2.52 20.77 9.15
N PHE A 348 -3.33 20.93 10.20
CA PHE A 348 -4.15 19.83 10.74
C PHE A 348 -5.18 19.35 9.73
N ALA A 349 -5.91 20.27 9.10
CA ALA A 349 -6.89 19.97 8.06
C ALA A 349 -6.23 19.27 6.87
N ALA A 350 -5.03 19.69 6.46
CA ALA A 350 -4.30 19.05 5.38
C ALA A 350 -3.80 17.64 5.74
N ALA A 351 -3.26 17.43 6.95
CA ALA A 351 -2.87 16.11 7.42
C ALA A 351 -4.09 15.18 7.58
N PHE A 352 -5.18 15.69 8.15
CA PHE A 352 -6.41 14.94 8.36
C PHE A 352 -7.09 14.61 7.03
N ALA A 353 -7.28 15.59 6.13
CA ALA A 353 -7.84 15.34 4.81
C ALA A 353 -6.95 14.37 4.03
N GLY A 354 -5.63 14.60 4.01
CA GLY A 354 -4.65 13.70 3.41
C GLY A 354 -4.79 12.27 3.90
N ALA A 355 -5.00 12.07 5.21
CA ALA A 355 -5.18 10.74 5.79
C ALA A 355 -6.40 9.96 5.28
N PHE A 356 -7.44 10.63 4.80
CA PHE A 356 -8.61 9.98 4.20
C PHE A 356 -8.58 9.98 2.67
N MET A 357 -7.78 10.85 2.07
CA MET A 357 -7.63 10.94 0.62
C MET A 357 -6.87 9.72 0.09
N TYR A 358 -7.44 9.09 -0.93
CA TYR A 358 -6.75 8.03 -1.66
C TYR A 358 -6.12 8.62 -2.93
N PHE A 359 -4.84 9.00 -2.84
CA PHE A 359 -4.06 9.46 -3.97
C PHE A 359 -2.97 8.46 -4.35
N ALA A 360 -2.83 8.22 -5.65
CA ALA A 360 -1.60 7.65 -6.15
C ALA A 360 -0.48 8.68 -5.96
N THR A 361 0.70 8.19 -5.56
CA THR A 361 1.89 9.02 -5.35
C THR A 361 2.24 9.89 -6.56
N LEU A 362 1.92 9.41 -7.78
CA LEU A 362 2.13 10.15 -9.04
C LEU A 362 1.13 11.30 -9.24
N THR A 363 -0.08 11.18 -8.71
CA THR A 363 -1.14 12.20 -8.84
C THR A 363 -1.16 13.19 -7.69
N GLU A 364 -0.56 12.84 -6.56
CA GLU A 364 -0.45 13.68 -5.37
C GLU A 364 0.25 15.01 -5.67
N VAL A 365 1.37 14.97 -6.40
CA VAL A 365 2.20 16.15 -6.66
C VAL A 365 1.50 17.18 -7.56
N PRO A 366 0.89 16.82 -8.71
CA PRO A 366 0.10 17.76 -9.50
C PRO A 366 -1.11 18.35 -8.76
N ILE A 367 -1.78 17.55 -7.91
CA ILE A 367 -2.93 18.04 -7.12
C ILE A 367 -2.48 19.10 -6.12
N LEU A 368 -1.38 18.84 -5.40
CA LEU A 368 -0.79 19.82 -4.49
C LEU A 368 -0.33 21.08 -5.21
N GLN A 369 0.21 20.95 -6.43
CA GLN A 369 0.58 22.11 -7.25
C GLN A 369 -0.65 23.00 -7.52
N GLY A 370 -1.78 22.40 -7.88
CA GLY A 370 -3.05 23.13 -8.06
C GLY A 370 -3.56 23.79 -6.78
N LEU A 371 -3.47 23.09 -5.64
CA LEU A 371 -3.89 23.63 -4.34
C LEU A 371 -2.99 24.78 -3.87
N ILE A 372 -1.67 24.69 -4.08
CA ILE A 372 -0.72 25.77 -3.81
C ILE A 372 -1.03 26.98 -4.69
N GLY A 373 -1.30 26.75 -5.98
CA GLY A 373 -1.77 27.80 -6.89
C GLY A 373 -3.09 28.45 -6.46
N SER A 374 -3.90 27.75 -5.65
CA SER A 374 -5.16 28.23 -5.09
C SER A 374 -5.03 28.83 -3.68
N GLY A 375 -3.80 29.03 -3.17
CA GLY A 375 -3.53 29.69 -1.88
C GLY A 375 -3.18 28.76 -0.71
N MET A 376 -2.93 27.47 -0.95
CA MET A 376 -2.39 26.55 0.06
C MET A 376 -0.92 26.88 0.36
N GLY A 377 -0.57 27.00 1.64
CA GLY A 377 0.83 27.21 2.05
C GLY A 377 1.70 25.95 1.89
N LYS A 378 3.02 26.15 1.88
CA LYS A 378 4.01 25.05 1.82
C LYS A 378 3.96 24.15 3.05
N GLY A 379 3.61 24.69 4.22
CA GLY A 379 3.40 23.92 5.45
C GLY A 379 2.30 22.87 5.31
N PRO A 380 1.03 23.26 5.05
CA PRO A 380 -0.05 22.33 4.81
C PRO A 380 0.24 21.35 3.67
N ALA A 381 0.96 21.79 2.63
CA ALA A 381 1.37 20.91 1.54
C ALA A 381 2.29 19.77 2.03
N LEU A 382 3.29 20.09 2.86
CA LEU A 382 4.15 19.07 3.49
C LEU A 382 3.35 18.16 4.44
N ALA A 383 2.44 18.72 5.23
CA ALA A 383 1.58 17.93 6.12
C ALA A 383 0.75 16.90 5.34
N LEU A 384 0.19 17.30 4.19
CA LEU A 384 -0.53 16.39 3.29
C LEU A 384 0.40 15.31 2.73
N LEU A 385 1.59 15.70 2.23
CA LEU A 385 2.59 14.79 1.65
C LEU A 385 3.13 13.72 2.62
N LEU A 386 3.10 14.02 3.92
CA LEU A 386 3.58 13.12 4.97
C LEU A 386 2.47 12.22 5.53
N ALA A 387 1.22 12.67 5.50
CA ALA A 387 0.07 11.90 6.00
C ALA A 387 -0.54 11.00 4.91
N GLY A 388 -0.77 11.53 3.71
CA GLY A 388 -1.54 10.87 2.64
C GLY A 388 -0.96 9.54 2.16
N PRO A 389 0.35 9.42 1.87
CA PRO A 389 0.91 8.14 1.42
C PRO A 389 0.81 7.05 2.50
N ALA A 390 0.94 7.43 3.77
CA ALA A 390 0.91 6.48 4.88
C ALA A 390 -0.52 6.09 5.30
N LEU A 391 -1.46 7.02 5.14
CA LEU A 391 -2.83 6.90 5.62
C LEU A 391 -3.83 7.04 4.48
N SER A 392 -4.73 6.07 4.36
CA SER A 392 -5.94 6.18 3.55
C SER A 392 -7.03 5.37 4.23
N LEU A 393 -8.30 5.65 3.94
CA LEU A 393 -9.41 4.86 4.48
C LEU A 393 -9.23 3.34 4.18
N PRO A 394 -8.88 2.92 2.95
CA PRO A 394 -8.52 1.54 2.66
C PRO A 394 -7.41 0.99 3.57
N ASN A 395 -6.31 1.74 3.75
CA ASN A 395 -5.19 1.28 4.57
C ASN A 395 -5.58 1.16 6.04
N MET A 396 -6.33 2.11 6.59
CA MET A 396 -6.76 2.08 7.99
C MET A 396 -7.61 0.85 8.31
N LEU A 397 -8.51 0.46 7.41
CA LEU A 397 -9.34 -0.74 7.56
C LEU A 397 -8.47 -2.01 7.58
N VAL A 398 -7.47 -2.09 6.70
CA VAL A 398 -6.55 -3.22 6.64
C VAL A 398 -5.65 -3.27 7.87
N ILE A 399 -5.04 -2.15 8.27
CA ILE A 399 -4.21 -2.05 9.48
C ILE A 399 -5.02 -2.50 10.71
N ARG A 400 -6.28 -2.03 10.83
CA ARG A 400 -7.20 -2.46 11.89
C ARG A 400 -7.40 -3.97 11.92
N SER A 401 -7.49 -4.63 10.76
CA SER A 401 -7.64 -6.07 10.69
C SER A 401 -6.37 -6.83 11.12
N ILE A 402 -5.19 -6.22 11.07
CA ILE A 402 -3.90 -6.86 11.37
C ILE A 402 -3.48 -6.64 12.83
N MET A 403 -3.51 -5.39 13.31
CA MET A 403 -3.02 -5.00 14.64
C MET A 403 -4.13 -4.59 15.63
N GLY A 404 -5.39 -4.61 15.20
CA GLY A 404 -6.54 -4.26 16.02
C GLY A 404 -6.83 -2.76 16.11
N THR A 405 -8.02 -2.42 16.59
CA THR A 405 -8.54 -1.04 16.60
C THR A 405 -7.68 -0.09 17.43
N LYS A 406 -7.30 -0.48 18.66
CA LYS A 406 -6.55 0.39 19.57
C LYS A 406 -5.22 0.86 18.96
N LYS A 407 -4.42 -0.08 18.45
CA LYS A 407 -3.12 0.22 17.86
C LYS A 407 -3.26 1.01 16.57
N THR A 408 -4.29 0.73 15.77
CA THR A 408 -4.57 1.47 14.53
C THR A 408 -4.92 2.92 14.81
N VAL A 409 -5.79 3.19 15.79
CA VAL A 409 -6.15 4.56 16.18
C VAL A 409 -4.91 5.33 16.66
N VAL A 410 -4.07 4.71 17.48
CA VAL A 410 -2.81 5.35 17.93
C VAL A 410 -1.89 5.64 16.75
N PHE A 411 -1.70 4.69 15.83
CA PHE A 411 -0.87 4.88 14.63
C PHE A 411 -1.39 6.03 13.76
N VAL A 412 -2.69 6.05 13.47
CA VAL A 412 -3.34 7.12 12.67
C VAL A 412 -3.17 8.48 13.35
N SER A 413 -3.45 8.57 14.65
CA SER A 413 -3.31 9.81 15.42
C SER A 413 -1.86 10.30 15.43
N LEU A 414 -0.88 9.40 15.61
CA LEU A 414 0.54 9.75 15.57
C LEU A 414 0.93 10.33 14.22
N VAL A 415 0.54 9.69 13.11
CA VAL A 415 0.85 10.20 11.77
C VAL A 415 0.22 11.58 11.55
N VAL A 416 -1.06 11.78 11.89
CA VAL A 416 -1.74 13.08 11.72
C VAL A 416 -1.07 14.17 12.56
N VAL A 417 -0.78 13.90 13.83
CA VAL A 417 -0.12 14.87 14.73
C VAL A 417 1.28 15.21 14.23
N MET A 418 2.09 14.21 13.89
CA MET A 418 3.45 14.42 13.41
C MET A 418 3.47 15.19 12.08
N ALA A 419 2.60 14.83 11.13
CA ALA A 419 2.47 15.54 9.87
C ALA A 419 2.04 17.01 10.07
N THR A 420 1.09 17.26 10.98
CA THR A 420 0.62 18.61 11.33
C THR A 420 1.77 19.46 11.91
N VAL A 421 2.50 18.92 12.89
CA VAL A 421 3.63 19.61 13.53
C VAL A 421 4.71 19.93 12.50
N SER A 422 4.98 18.99 11.60
CA SER A 422 6.02 19.13 10.58
C SER A 422 5.68 20.19 9.55
N GLY A 423 4.42 20.19 9.08
CA GLY A 423 3.94 21.24 8.19
C GLY A 423 4.00 22.61 8.85
N LEU A 424 3.61 22.71 10.13
CA LEU A 424 3.66 23.98 10.86
C LEU A 424 5.09 24.50 11.02
N ILE A 425 6.03 23.63 11.41
CA ILE A 425 7.46 23.97 11.52
C ILE A 425 7.98 24.39 10.15
N PHE A 426 7.80 23.56 9.11
CA PHE A 426 8.32 23.84 7.78
C PHE A 426 7.76 25.13 7.18
N GLY A 427 6.44 25.33 7.26
CA GLY A 427 5.78 26.53 6.75
C GLY A 427 6.14 27.80 7.52
N SER A 428 6.70 27.70 8.73
CA SER A 428 7.21 28.87 9.45
C SER A 428 8.53 29.39 8.88
N PHE A 429 9.28 28.53 8.18
CA PHE A 429 10.56 28.87 7.54
C PHE A 429 10.41 29.16 6.02
N PHE A 430 9.37 28.64 5.37
CA PHE A 430 9.14 28.71 3.92
C PHE A 430 7.68 28.98 3.57
#